data_AF-A0A522RZN2-F1
#
_entry.id   AF-A0A522RZN2-F1
#
_cell.length_a   1.000
_cell.length_b   1.000
_cell.length_c   1.000
_cell.angle_alpha   90.00
_cell.angle_beta   90.00
_cell.angle_gamma   90.00
#
_symmetry.space_group_name_H-M   'P 1'
#
loop_
_entity.id
_entity.type
_entity.pdbx_description
1 polymer ?
#
loop_
_entity_poly.entity_id
_entity_poly.type
_entity_poly.pdbx_seq_one_letter_code
_entity_poly.pdbx_strand_id
1 'polypeptide(L)'
;MFGAMPAPASIEPVTSKQPAAEDDIAAELGQWMTPAWAAEELTSIYFGDLSARDHVLEPSCGTGAFLAALPEHVPAFGVEIDAALAEQARSRSGRPVVVGDFLATEIPFTPTAIIGNPPFKQSLVQAFFERAWDLLPVDGRVGFVLPCYIFQTASVVSKLSRKWGMRQDMIPRNVFQGLHLPLCFAQLTKGAGRGMVGFTLYHETDAVTSMRKRYRAMLDTGEKSVWAAVTLSAIEALGGEASLPEIYGEIDGNQPTETPFWREKVRQTLQRRAVQRTRGRWALPETLAA
;
A
#
# COMPACT_ATOMS: atom_id res chain seq x y z
N MET A 1 -43.36 56.20 -8.60
CA MET A 1 -42.65 55.74 -9.83
C MET A 1 -41.45 54.92 -9.39
N PHE A 2 -41.59 53.59 -9.36
CA PHE A 2 -40.48 52.66 -9.24
C PHE A 2 -40.64 51.66 -10.39
N GLY A 3 -39.69 51.66 -11.32
CA GLY A 3 -39.70 50.82 -12.51
C GLY A 3 -39.32 49.37 -12.18
N ALA A 4 -40.03 48.43 -12.78
CA ALA A 4 -39.82 47.00 -12.61
C ALA A 4 -38.49 46.56 -13.26
N MET A 5 -37.69 45.77 -12.53
CA MET A 5 -36.52 45.07 -13.08
C MET A 5 -36.96 43.79 -13.78
N PRO A 6 -36.27 43.37 -14.86
CA PRO A 6 -36.59 42.12 -15.55
C PRO A 6 -36.06 40.91 -14.78
N ALA A 7 -36.82 39.80 -14.83
CA ALA A 7 -36.46 38.52 -14.24
C ALA A 7 -35.26 37.87 -14.98
N PRO A 8 -34.40 37.08 -14.28
CA PRO A 8 -33.28 36.41 -14.91
C PRO A 8 -33.74 35.24 -15.79
N ALA A 9 -33.09 35.10 -16.94
CA ALA A 9 -33.33 34.03 -17.91
C ALA A 9 -32.95 32.65 -17.34
N SER A 10 -33.83 31.68 -17.57
CA SER A 10 -33.66 30.28 -17.22
C SER A 10 -32.51 29.65 -18.03
N ILE A 11 -31.51 29.12 -17.34
CA ILE A 11 -30.43 28.35 -17.95
C ILE A 11 -30.90 26.89 -18.01
N GLU A 12 -31.14 26.37 -19.21
CA GLU A 12 -31.39 24.93 -19.40
C GLU A 12 -30.09 24.12 -19.24
N PRO A 13 -30.13 22.95 -18.59
CA PRO A 13 -28.95 22.10 -18.45
C PRO A 13 -28.63 21.42 -19.78
N VAL A 14 -27.47 21.75 -20.35
CA VAL A 14 -26.88 21.02 -21.48
C VAL A 14 -26.50 19.62 -21.00
N THR A 15 -27.35 18.64 -21.31
CA THR A 15 -27.05 17.21 -21.10
C THR A 15 -26.48 16.63 -22.40
N SER A 16 -25.19 16.89 -22.65
CA SER A 16 -24.46 16.10 -23.65
C SER A 16 -23.97 14.81 -22.98
N LYS A 17 -24.67 13.71 -23.22
CA LYS A 17 -24.31 12.37 -22.77
C LYS A 17 -23.31 11.80 -23.78
N GLN A 18 -22.02 11.72 -23.42
CA GLN A 18 -21.02 10.98 -24.19
C GLN A 18 -21.34 9.46 -24.20
N PRO A 19 -20.92 8.71 -25.23
CA PRO A 19 -21.45 7.38 -25.49
C PRO A 19 -20.82 6.31 -24.58
N ALA A 20 -21.68 5.50 -23.96
CA ALA A 20 -21.38 4.46 -22.98
C ALA A 20 -20.45 3.30 -23.44
N ALA A 21 -19.96 3.29 -24.68
CA ALA A 21 -19.17 2.19 -25.23
C ALA A 21 -17.66 2.30 -24.93
N GLU A 22 -17.12 3.51 -24.80
CA GLU A 22 -15.71 3.74 -24.40
C GLU A 22 -15.51 3.45 -22.90
N ASP A 23 -16.51 3.81 -22.07
CA ASP A 23 -16.51 3.57 -20.63
C ASP A 23 -16.51 2.07 -20.27
N ASP A 24 -17.19 1.23 -21.07
CA ASP A 24 -17.30 -0.22 -20.81
C ASP A 24 -15.97 -0.95 -21.11
N ILE A 25 -15.25 -0.54 -22.15
CA ILE A 25 -13.92 -1.09 -22.50
C ILE A 25 -12.85 -0.59 -21.53
N ALA A 26 -12.91 0.69 -21.13
CA ALA A 26 -12.03 1.26 -20.11
C ALA A 26 -12.23 0.58 -18.74
N ALA A 27 -13.48 0.24 -18.40
CA ALA A 27 -13.82 -0.53 -17.21
C ALA A 27 -13.32 -1.99 -17.27
N GLU A 28 -13.44 -2.67 -18.43
CA GLU A 28 -12.91 -4.03 -18.63
C GLU A 28 -11.37 -4.09 -18.58
N LEU A 29 -10.69 -3.05 -19.07
CA LEU A 29 -9.23 -2.93 -19.02
C LEU A 29 -8.73 -2.41 -17.66
N GLY A 30 -9.63 -1.86 -16.83
CA GLY A 30 -9.30 -1.25 -15.54
C GLY A 30 -8.51 0.05 -15.67
N GLN A 31 -8.65 0.75 -16.80
CA GLN A 31 -7.93 1.96 -17.14
C GLN A 31 -8.83 3.18 -16.88
N TRP A 32 -8.53 3.93 -15.83
CA TRP A 32 -9.31 5.11 -15.44
C TRP A 32 -8.45 6.35 -15.62
N MET A 33 -8.85 7.26 -16.51
CA MET A 33 -8.11 8.51 -16.70
C MET A 33 -8.21 9.38 -15.44
N THR A 34 -7.07 9.80 -14.91
CA THR A 34 -7.01 10.69 -13.76
C THR A 34 -7.46 12.10 -14.17
N PRO A 35 -8.47 12.69 -13.50
CA PRO A 35 -8.82 14.08 -13.74
C PRO A 35 -7.65 15.01 -13.46
N ALA A 36 -7.47 16.05 -14.29
CA ALA A 36 -6.32 16.96 -14.19
C ALA A 36 -6.16 17.61 -12.80
N TRP A 37 -7.25 18.11 -12.22
CA TRP A 37 -7.23 18.72 -10.88
C TRP A 37 -6.78 17.73 -9.80
N ALA A 38 -7.15 16.44 -9.92
CA ALA A 38 -6.76 15.43 -8.96
C ALA A 38 -5.29 15.07 -9.11
N ALA A 39 -4.79 14.99 -10.35
CA ALA A 39 -3.36 14.80 -10.62
C ALA A 39 -2.52 15.95 -10.05
N GLU A 40 -2.97 17.19 -10.20
CA GLU A 40 -2.34 18.39 -9.63
C GLU A 40 -2.25 18.34 -8.10
N GLU A 41 -3.38 18.11 -7.43
CA GLU A 41 -3.43 18.04 -5.96
C GLU A 41 -2.58 16.88 -5.40
N LEU A 42 -2.67 15.69 -6.01
CA LEU A 42 -1.87 14.54 -5.59
C LEU A 42 -0.36 14.79 -5.81
N THR A 43 0.01 15.42 -6.92
CA THR A 43 1.42 15.80 -7.16
C THR A 43 1.89 16.80 -6.12
N SER A 44 1.09 17.83 -5.82
CA SER A 44 1.40 18.84 -4.80
C SER A 44 1.58 18.23 -3.40
N ILE A 45 0.66 17.34 -2.98
CA ILE A 45 0.67 16.75 -1.63
C ILE A 45 1.85 15.79 -1.43
N TYR A 46 2.11 14.91 -2.40
CA TYR A 46 3.07 13.80 -2.23
C TYR A 46 4.45 14.07 -2.83
N PHE A 47 4.54 15.03 -3.75
CA PHE A 47 5.72 15.33 -4.55
C PHE A 47 5.97 16.85 -4.68
N GLY A 48 5.37 17.67 -3.82
CA GLY A 48 5.59 19.13 -3.83
C GLY A 48 7.02 19.56 -3.45
N ASP A 49 7.84 18.63 -2.96
CA ASP A 49 9.26 18.83 -2.65
C ASP A 49 10.21 18.54 -3.82
N LEU A 50 9.68 18.12 -4.99
CA LEU A 50 10.50 17.90 -6.18
C LEU A 50 11.18 19.18 -6.67
N SER A 51 12.38 19.01 -7.21
CA SER A 51 13.23 20.09 -7.70
C SER A 51 13.77 19.81 -9.10
N ALA A 52 14.51 20.75 -9.68
CA ALA A 52 15.19 20.55 -10.97
C ALA A 52 16.27 19.45 -10.95
N ARG A 53 16.61 18.89 -9.77
CA ARG A 53 17.53 17.75 -9.64
C ARG A 53 16.83 16.41 -9.77
N ASP A 54 15.51 16.42 -9.65
CA ASP A 54 14.69 15.21 -9.70
C ASP A 54 14.35 14.84 -11.14
N HIS A 55 14.14 13.55 -11.36
CA HIS A 55 13.68 13.05 -12.66
C HIS A 55 12.47 12.17 -12.42
N VAL A 56 11.34 12.56 -13.00
CA VAL A 56 10.05 11.92 -12.78
C VAL A 56 9.68 11.04 -13.96
N LEU A 57 9.19 9.84 -13.66
CA LEU A 57 8.67 8.89 -14.64
C LEU A 57 7.18 8.62 -14.38
N GLU A 58 6.37 8.74 -15.43
CA GLU A 58 4.96 8.28 -15.43
C GLU A 58 4.83 7.02 -16.31
N PRO A 59 4.68 5.82 -15.72
CA PRO A 59 4.85 4.54 -16.43
C PRO A 59 3.66 4.13 -17.32
N SER A 60 2.48 4.69 -17.10
CA SER A 60 1.27 4.40 -17.87
C SER A 60 0.46 5.68 -17.99
N CYS A 61 1.00 6.64 -18.74
CA CYS A 61 0.62 8.05 -18.56
C CYS A 61 -0.77 8.40 -19.10
N GLY A 62 -1.43 7.52 -19.84
CA GLY A 62 -2.73 7.79 -20.44
C GLY A 62 -2.68 9.10 -21.24
N THR A 63 -3.56 10.05 -20.92
CA THR A 63 -3.54 11.38 -21.56
C THR A 63 -2.56 12.39 -20.95
N GLY A 64 -1.67 11.97 -20.05
CA GLY A 64 -0.59 12.78 -19.47
C GLY A 64 -1.02 13.72 -18.33
N ALA A 65 -2.01 13.33 -17.53
CA ALA A 65 -2.52 14.20 -16.45
C ALA A 65 -1.47 14.48 -15.36
N PHE A 66 -0.72 13.46 -14.90
CA PHE A 66 0.36 13.70 -13.94
C PHE A 66 1.58 14.37 -14.60
N LEU A 67 1.93 14.02 -15.84
CA LEU A 67 2.97 14.75 -16.60
C LEU A 67 2.70 16.25 -16.67
N ALA A 68 1.44 16.65 -16.91
CA ALA A 68 1.03 18.05 -16.98
C ALA A 68 1.00 18.74 -15.60
N ALA A 69 0.75 17.99 -14.53
CA ALA A 69 0.74 18.48 -13.15
C ALA A 69 2.15 18.79 -12.60
N LEU A 70 3.19 18.19 -13.18
CA LEU A 70 4.57 18.39 -12.72
C LEU A 70 5.09 19.79 -13.09
N PRO A 71 5.75 20.50 -12.15
CA PRO A 71 6.33 21.81 -12.44
C PRO A 71 7.29 21.77 -13.64
N GLU A 72 7.24 22.77 -14.52
CA GLU A 72 8.02 22.79 -15.78
C GLU A 72 9.51 22.51 -15.58
N HIS A 73 10.08 23.06 -14.50
CA HIS A 73 11.50 22.93 -14.16
C HIS A 73 11.91 21.53 -13.67
N VAL A 74 10.96 20.63 -13.40
CA VAL A 74 11.22 19.23 -13.03
C VAL A 74 11.22 18.38 -14.31
N PRO A 75 12.35 17.74 -14.68
CA PRO A 75 12.40 16.76 -15.76
C PRO A 75 11.37 15.63 -15.57
N ALA A 76 10.57 15.37 -16.61
CA ALA A 76 9.53 14.35 -16.59
C ALA A 76 9.50 13.56 -17.91
N PHE A 77 9.15 12.28 -17.84
CA PHE A 77 9.06 11.39 -18.99
C PHE A 77 7.90 10.40 -18.82
N GLY A 78 7.11 10.21 -19.89
CA GLY A 78 5.99 9.28 -19.90
C GLY A 78 6.26 8.02 -20.72
N VAL A 79 5.65 6.91 -20.31
CA VAL A 79 5.48 5.71 -21.12
C VAL A 79 3.99 5.42 -21.23
N GLU A 80 3.53 5.10 -22.44
CA GLU A 80 2.14 4.69 -22.68
C GLU A 80 2.10 3.64 -23.79
N ILE A 81 1.32 2.58 -23.61
CA ILE A 81 1.26 1.47 -24.56
C ILE A 81 0.39 1.82 -25.76
N ASP A 82 -0.63 2.65 -25.57
CA ASP A 82 -1.51 3.13 -26.64
C ASP A 82 -0.90 4.35 -27.35
N ALA A 83 -0.68 4.23 -28.67
CA ALA A 83 -0.04 5.27 -29.46
C ALA A 83 -0.86 6.58 -29.53
N ALA A 84 -2.19 6.50 -29.52
CA ALA A 84 -3.05 7.67 -29.59
C ALA A 84 -3.08 8.41 -28.25
N LEU A 85 -3.13 7.69 -27.12
CA LEU A 85 -3.01 8.27 -25.79
C LEU A 85 -1.63 8.89 -25.57
N ALA A 86 -0.56 8.21 -26.00
CA ALA A 86 0.80 8.74 -25.93
C ALA A 86 0.93 10.08 -26.67
N GLU A 87 0.34 10.20 -27.86
CA GLU A 87 0.34 11.46 -28.62
C GLU A 87 -0.45 12.56 -27.92
N GLN A 88 -1.62 12.22 -27.36
CA GLN A 88 -2.38 13.16 -26.54
C GLN A 88 -1.58 13.62 -25.30
N ALA A 89 -0.88 12.71 -24.64
CA ALA A 89 -0.04 13.03 -23.49
C ALA A 89 1.09 14.00 -23.87
N ARG A 90 1.79 13.79 -25.01
CA ARG A 90 2.80 14.73 -25.51
C ARG A 90 2.20 16.11 -25.74
N SER A 91 1.08 16.16 -26.47
CA SER A 91 0.45 17.43 -26.84
C SER A 91 -0.08 18.20 -25.62
N ARG A 92 -0.62 17.50 -24.61
CA ARG A 92 -1.23 18.14 -23.42
C ARG A 92 -0.20 18.56 -22.39
N SER A 93 0.79 17.71 -22.14
CA SER A 93 1.78 17.96 -21.08
C SER A 93 3.01 18.73 -21.57
N GLY A 94 3.28 18.74 -22.87
CA GLY A 94 4.54 19.25 -23.43
C GLY A 94 5.77 18.41 -23.03
N ARG A 95 5.57 17.23 -22.41
CA ARG A 95 6.65 16.36 -21.94
C ARG A 95 6.98 15.26 -22.95
N PRO A 96 8.22 14.74 -22.95
CA PRO A 96 8.56 13.53 -23.69
C PRO A 96 7.71 12.33 -23.25
N VAL A 97 7.13 11.63 -24.23
CA VAL A 97 6.40 10.37 -24.00
C VAL A 97 6.83 9.37 -25.07
N VAL A 98 7.05 8.12 -24.70
CA VAL A 98 7.32 7.03 -25.64
C VAL A 98 6.16 6.05 -25.70
N VAL A 99 5.93 5.49 -26.90
CA VAL A 99 4.96 4.41 -27.07
C VAL A 99 5.65 3.10 -26.72
N GLY A 100 5.16 2.39 -25.71
CA GLY A 100 5.74 1.12 -25.29
C GLY A 100 5.11 0.53 -24.03
N ASP A 101 5.40 -0.74 -23.78
CA ASP A 101 5.09 -1.39 -22.51
C ASP A 101 6.09 -0.91 -21.45
N PHE A 102 5.62 -0.28 -20.37
CA PHE A 102 6.49 0.11 -19.27
C PHE A 102 7.36 -1.03 -18.80
N LEU A 103 6.85 -2.26 -18.71
CA LEU A 103 7.62 -3.41 -18.22
C LEU A 103 8.78 -3.84 -19.13
N ALA A 104 8.88 -3.31 -20.36
CA ALA A 104 9.95 -3.61 -21.31
C ALA A 104 10.71 -2.38 -21.84
N THR A 105 10.12 -1.19 -21.77
CA THR A 105 10.65 0.04 -22.38
C THR A 105 11.97 0.48 -21.73
N GLU A 106 12.98 0.89 -22.50
CA GLU A 106 14.19 1.45 -21.92
C GLU A 106 13.96 2.88 -21.41
N ILE A 107 14.37 3.16 -20.17
CA ILE A 107 14.21 4.49 -19.56
C ILE A 107 15.54 5.24 -19.70
N PRO A 108 15.59 6.42 -20.34
CA PRO A 108 16.84 7.09 -20.71
C PRO A 108 17.58 7.77 -19.55
N PHE A 109 17.10 7.61 -18.32
CA PHE A 109 17.67 8.18 -17.10
C PHE A 109 17.30 7.33 -15.89
N THR A 110 17.96 7.58 -14.75
CA THR A 110 17.58 7.01 -13.45
C THR A 110 16.52 7.89 -12.79
N PRO A 111 15.24 7.48 -12.70
CA PRO A 111 14.22 8.30 -12.04
C PRO A 111 14.50 8.43 -10.55
N THR A 112 14.22 9.59 -9.97
CA THR A 112 14.17 9.79 -8.50
C THR A 112 12.75 9.67 -7.97
N ALA A 113 11.75 9.85 -8.84
CA ALA A 113 10.34 9.69 -8.53
C ALA A 113 9.60 8.99 -9.67
N ILE A 114 8.62 8.17 -9.30
CA ILE A 114 7.65 7.56 -10.20
C ILE A 114 6.27 7.95 -9.70
N ILE A 115 5.39 8.45 -10.57
CA ILE A 115 4.02 8.83 -10.20
C ILE A 115 3.05 8.32 -11.26
N GLY A 116 1.83 7.97 -10.88
CA GLY A 116 0.81 7.66 -11.87
C GLY A 116 -0.46 7.01 -11.33
N ASN A 117 -1.29 6.59 -12.27
CA ASN A 117 -2.46 5.77 -12.02
C ASN A 117 -2.37 4.50 -12.87
N PRO A 118 -1.68 3.45 -12.38
CA PRO A 118 -1.50 2.22 -13.14
C PRO A 118 -2.82 1.47 -13.27
N PRO A 119 -2.96 0.56 -14.25
CA PRO A 119 -4.16 -0.27 -14.35
C PRO A 119 -4.35 -1.12 -13.09
N PHE A 120 -5.59 -1.30 -12.67
CA PHE A 120 -5.95 -1.80 -11.33
C PHE A 120 -5.72 -3.31 -11.10
N LYS A 121 -5.20 -4.05 -12.08
CA LYS A 121 -4.93 -5.49 -11.95
C LYS A 121 -3.79 -5.74 -10.96
N GLN A 122 -4.03 -6.53 -9.91
CA GLN A 122 -3.07 -6.74 -8.81
C GLN A 122 -1.70 -7.26 -9.29
N SER A 123 -1.67 -8.21 -10.22
CA SER A 123 -0.42 -8.73 -10.79
C SER A 123 0.37 -7.65 -11.53
N LEU A 124 -0.31 -6.74 -12.22
CA LEU A 124 0.31 -5.64 -12.94
C LEU A 124 0.86 -4.59 -11.97
N VAL A 125 0.08 -4.22 -10.95
CA VAL A 125 0.54 -3.30 -9.89
C VAL A 125 1.78 -3.85 -9.20
N GLN A 126 1.83 -5.16 -8.91
CA GLN A 126 3.01 -5.80 -8.35
C GLN A 126 4.21 -5.69 -9.31
N ALA A 127 4.04 -5.99 -10.59
CA ALA A 127 5.10 -5.86 -11.59
C ALA A 127 5.60 -4.40 -11.71
N PHE A 128 4.70 -3.42 -11.58
CA PHE A 128 5.06 -2.00 -11.59
C PHE A 128 5.91 -1.64 -10.37
N PHE A 129 5.56 -2.12 -9.17
CA PHE A 129 6.39 -1.92 -7.98
C PHE A 129 7.74 -2.63 -8.06
N GLU A 130 7.79 -3.84 -8.61
CA GLU A 130 9.06 -4.57 -8.82
C GLU A 130 9.96 -3.82 -9.80
N ARG A 131 9.41 -3.33 -10.90
CA ARG A 131 10.19 -2.52 -11.85
C ARG A 131 10.59 -1.15 -11.28
N ALA A 132 9.70 -0.49 -10.53
CA ALA A 132 10.02 0.75 -9.83
C ALA A 132 11.16 0.53 -8.83
N TRP A 133 11.19 -0.61 -8.14
CA TRP A 133 12.29 -0.98 -7.26
C TRP A 133 13.62 -1.04 -8.01
N ASP A 134 13.65 -1.62 -9.21
CA ASP A 134 14.88 -1.76 -9.97
C ASP A 134 15.38 -0.42 -10.54
N LEU A 135 14.46 0.47 -10.92
CA LEU A 135 14.78 1.78 -11.51
C LEU A 135 15.17 2.85 -10.48
N LEU A 136 14.50 2.89 -9.32
CA LEU A 136 14.68 3.97 -8.35
C LEU A 136 16.02 3.83 -7.59
N PRO A 137 16.70 4.93 -7.23
CA PRO A 137 17.79 4.90 -6.25
C PRO A 137 17.25 4.66 -4.84
N VAL A 138 18.15 4.45 -3.88
CA VAL A 138 17.79 4.54 -2.44
C VAL A 138 17.17 5.91 -2.18
N ASP A 139 16.12 5.95 -1.36
CA ASP A 139 15.30 7.13 -1.09
C ASP A 139 14.44 7.63 -2.27
N GLY A 140 14.53 6.99 -3.44
CA GLY A 140 13.60 7.21 -4.55
C GLY A 140 12.17 6.80 -4.19
N ARG A 141 11.19 7.48 -4.77
CA ARG A 141 9.77 7.34 -4.39
C ARG A 141 8.91 6.86 -5.56
N VAL A 142 7.92 6.03 -5.28
CA VAL A 142 6.85 5.68 -6.22
C VAL A 142 5.49 6.00 -5.60
N GLY A 143 4.64 6.74 -6.30
CA GLY A 143 3.32 7.17 -5.84
C GLY A 143 2.23 6.77 -6.83
N PHE A 144 1.30 5.91 -6.41
CA PHE A 144 0.23 5.43 -7.28
C PHE A 144 -1.16 5.64 -6.70
N VAL A 145 -2.11 5.99 -7.57
CA VAL A 145 -3.55 5.80 -7.30
C VAL A 145 -3.84 4.31 -7.42
N LEU A 146 -4.36 3.69 -6.36
CA LEU A 146 -4.60 2.25 -6.31
C LEU A 146 -5.94 1.91 -5.65
N PRO A 147 -6.60 0.83 -6.08
CA PRO A 147 -7.67 0.23 -5.30
C PRO A 147 -7.16 -0.23 -3.94
N CYS A 148 -7.94 -0.01 -2.88
CA CYS A 148 -7.53 -0.38 -1.53
C CYS A 148 -7.32 -1.90 -1.36
N TYR A 149 -7.94 -2.73 -2.21
CA TYR A 149 -7.74 -4.18 -2.15
C TYR A 149 -6.29 -4.59 -2.42
N ILE A 150 -5.50 -3.77 -3.11
CA ILE A 150 -4.07 -4.02 -3.36
C ILE A 150 -3.31 -4.20 -2.04
N PHE A 151 -3.73 -3.48 -0.99
CA PHE A 151 -3.13 -3.55 0.33
C PHE A 151 -4.00 -4.28 1.35
N GLN A 152 -5.03 -5.04 0.95
CA GLN A 152 -5.96 -5.62 1.92
C GLN A 152 -5.37 -6.81 2.71
N THR A 153 -4.37 -7.50 2.17
CA THR A 153 -3.77 -8.66 2.83
C THR A 153 -2.52 -8.30 3.62
N ALA A 154 -2.49 -8.71 4.89
CA ALA A 154 -1.39 -8.48 5.83
C ALA A 154 -0.02 -8.97 5.31
N SER A 155 0.00 -10.13 4.65
CA SER A 155 1.20 -10.75 4.09
C SER A 155 1.78 -9.98 2.90
N VAL A 156 0.94 -9.39 2.06
CA VAL A 156 1.37 -8.55 0.93
C VAL A 156 2.06 -7.30 1.44
N VAL A 157 1.44 -6.58 2.38
CA VAL A 157 2.02 -5.37 2.97
C VAL A 157 3.31 -5.68 3.74
N SER A 158 3.32 -6.74 4.56
CA SER A 158 4.51 -7.14 5.30
C SER A 158 5.67 -7.55 4.38
N LYS A 159 5.39 -8.17 3.22
CA LYS A 159 6.41 -8.47 2.21
C LYS A 159 6.97 -7.21 1.56
N LEU A 160 6.11 -6.24 1.23
CA LEU A 160 6.53 -4.97 0.64
C LEU A 160 7.35 -4.13 1.61
N SER A 161 6.95 -4.04 2.89
CA SER A 161 7.59 -3.18 3.88
C SER A 161 9.01 -3.62 4.28
N ARG A 162 9.40 -4.86 3.95
CA ARG A 162 10.81 -5.32 4.05
C ARG A 162 11.74 -4.53 3.13
N LYS A 163 11.22 -4.03 2.01
CA LYS A 163 11.96 -3.29 0.99
C LYS A 163 11.63 -1.79 1.03
N TRP A 164 10.38 -1.44 1.32
CA TRP A 164 9.84 -0.10 1.16
C TRP A 164 9.46 0.54 2.50
N GLY A 165 9.72 1.85 2.63
CA GLY A 165 8.86 2.70 3.47
C GLY A 165 7.53 2.91 2.79
N MET A 166 6.43 2.87 3.53
CA MET A 166 5.10 2.88 2.92
C MET A 166 4.19 3.91 3.57
N ARG A 167 3.44 4.64 2.75
CA ARG A 167 2.35 5.51 3.17
C ARG A 167 1.14 5.25 2.29
N GLN A 168 -0.05 5.19 2.88
CA GLN A 168 -1.30 5.28 2.13
C GLN A 168 -2.25 6.29 2.77
N ASP A 169 -2.98 7.01 1.94
CA ASP A 169 -4.15 7.78 2.36
C ASP A 169 -5.33 7.42 1.45
N MET A 170 -6.52 7.29 2.04
CA MET A 170 -7.75 7.07 1.28
C MET A 170 -8.06 8.29 0.44
N ILE A 171 -8.48 8.09 -0.81
CA ILE A 171 -8.99 9.16 -1.67
C ILE A 171 -10.47 8.91 -2.01
N PRO A 172 -11.28 9.98 -2.20
CA PRO A 172 -12.69 9.81 -2.52
C PRO A 172 -12.86 9.07 -3.86
N ARG A 173 -13.59 7.94 -3.88
CA ARG A 173 -13.79 7.16 -5.12
C ARG A 173 -14.49 7.95 -6.23
N ASN A 174 -15.32 8.93 -5.85
CA ASN A 174 -16.04 9.80 -6.78
C ASN A 174 -15.15 10.85 -7.47
N VAL A 175 -13.84 10.84 -7.20
CA VAL A 175 -12.85 11.50 -8.08
C VAL A 175 -12.95 10.93 -9.49
N PHE A 176 -13.23 9.63 -9.62
CA PHE A 176 -13.44 8.95 -10.90
C PHE A 176 -14.93 8.67 -11.09
N GLN A 177 -15.54 9.28 -12.11
CA GLN A 177 -16.95 9.06 -12.39
C GLN A 177 -17.20 7.60 -12.78
N GLY A 178 -18.25 6.97 -12.25
CA GLY A 178 -18.59 5.57 -12.54
C GLY A 178 -17.76 4.51 -11.81
N LEU A 179 -16.66 4.90 -11.14
CA LEU A 179 -15.85 3.95 -10.38
C LEU A 179 -16.43 3.65 -9.00
N HIS A 180 -16.58 2.35 -8.69
CA HIS A 180 -17.14 1.90 -7.43
C HIS A 180 -16.10 1.41 -6.41
N LEU A 181 -14.86 1.17 -6.85
CA LEU A 181 -13.77 0.68 -6.00
C LEU A 181 -13.35 1.73 -4.96
N PRO A 182 -13.16 1.35 -3.68
CA PRO A 182 -12.44 2.18 -2.72
C PRO A 182 -11.01 2.43 -3.23
N LEU A 183 -10.57 3.68 -3.16
CA LEU A 183 -9.27 4.10 -3.66
C LEU A 183 -8.39 4.67 -2.56
N CYS A 184 -7.08 4.52 -2.75
CA CYS A 184 -6.05 5.19 -1.97
C CYS A 184 -5.01 5.78 -2.91
N PHE A 185 -4.28 6.78 -2.42
CA PHE A 185 -2.98 7.12 -2.96
C PHE A 185 -1.92 6.48 -2.08
N ALA A 186 -1.06 5.66 -2.67
CA ALA A 186 0.00 4.97 -1.96
C ALA A 186 1.37 5.44 -2.44
N GLN A 187 2.18 5.91 -1.50
CA GLN A 187 3.55 6.32 -1.73
C GLN A 187 4.50 5.33 -1.05
N LEU A 188 5.41 4.74 -1.82
CA LEU A 188 6.45 3.86 -1.34
C LEU A 188 7.82 4.52 -1.56
N THR A 189 8.67 4.50 -0.54
CA THR A 189 10.03 5.04 -0.57
C THR A 189 11.03 3.90 -0.51
N LYS A 190 11.97 3.83 -1.46
CA LYS A 190 12.93 2.73 -1.58
C LYS A 190 13.90 2.75 -0.39
N GLY A 191 13.86 1.70 0.42
CA GLY A 191 14.73 1.52 1.59
C GLY A 191 14.00 0.83 2.74
N ALA A 192 14.68 -0.12 3.38
CA ALA A 192 14.15 -0.84 4.53
C ALA A 192 14.06 0.05 5.78
N GLY A 193 13.15 -0.29 6.70
CA GLY A 193 13.08 0.34 8.03
C GLY A 193 12.59 1.79 8.05
N ARG A 194 11.99 2.27 6.95
CA ARG A 194 11.48 3.65 6.82
C ARG A 194 10.09 3.85 7.43
N GLY A 195 9.52 2.80 8.03
CA GLY A 195 8.22 2.83 8.69
C GLY A 195 7.03 2.69 7.74
N MET A 196 5.84 2.54 8.34
CA MET A 196 4.58 2.47 7.61
C MET A 196 3.57 3.47 8.19
N VAL A 197 2.91 4.23 7.32
CA VAL A 197 1.86 5.21 7.68
C VAL A 197 0.56 4.81 7.00
N GLY A 198 -0.53 4.71 7.78
CA GLY A 198 -1.82 4.23 7.27
C GLY A 198 -1.94 2.70 7.19
N PHE A 199 -0.99 1.94 7.74
CA PHE A 199 -0.98 0.47 7.76
C PHE A 199 -1.00 -0.11 9.19
N THR A 200 -1.99 0.28 9.99
CA THR A 200 -2.16 -0.21 11.37
C THR A 200 -2.58 -1.70 11.40
N LEU A 201 -2.00 -2.48 12.30
CA LEU A 201 -2.25 -3.92 12.53
C LEU A 201 -1.75 -4.89 11.44
N TYR A 202 -1.07 -4.42 10.39
CA TYR A 202 -0.65 -5.29 9.29
C TYR A 202 0.42 -6.31 9.72
N HIS A 203 1.43 -5.89 10.48
CA HIS A 203 2.47 -6.80 10.96
C HIS A 203 1.95 -7.77 12.01
N GLU A 204 1.09 -7.30 12.92
CA GLU A 204 0.47 -8.13 13.93
C GLU A 204 -0.46 -9.18 13.30
N THR A 205 -1.26 -8.77 12.32
CA THR A 205 -2.16 -9.68 11.60
C THR A 205 -1.39 -10.71 10.79
N ASP A 206 -0.32 -10.31 10.10
CA ASP A 206 0.53 -11.25 9.34
C ASP A 206 1.20 -12.27 10.28
N ALA A 207 1.69 -11.80 11.41
CA ALA A 207 2.28 -12.69 12.40
C ALA A 207 1.25 -13.65 13.03
N VAL A 208 0.03 -13.18 13.32
CA VAL A 208 -1.06 -14.05 13.83
C VAL A 208 -1.54 -15.06 12.80
N THR A 209 -1.61 -14.66 11.53
CA THR A 209 -2.06 -15.53 10.44
C THR A 209 -0.97 -16.47 9.92
N SER A 210 0.29 -16.22 10.20
CA SER A 210 1.39 -17.16 9.94
C SER A 210 1.61 -18.18 11.07
N MET A 211 1.05 -17.95 12.26
CA MET A 211 1.09 -18.94 13.35
C MET A 211 0.32 -20.22 13.03
N ARG A 212 0.79 -21.35 13.58
CA ARG A 212 0.11 -22.65 13.47
C ARG A 212 -1.33 -22.56 13.99
N LYS A 213 -2.23 -23.32 13.36
CA LYS A 213 -3.68 -23.32 13.61
C LYS A 213 -4.07 -23.39 15.10
N ARG A 214 -3.35 -24.19 15.90
CA ARG A 214 -3.58 -24.33 17.34
C ARG A 214 -3.39 -23.02 18.12
N TYR A 215 -2.35 -22.24 17.81
CA TYR A 215 -2.07 -20.97 18.51
C TYR A 215 -3.07 -19.88 18.13
N ARG A 216 -3.56 -19.91 16.88
CA ARG A 216 -4.60 -19.00 16.41
C ARG A 216 -5.94 -19.23 17.12
N ALA A 217 -6.33 -20.50 17.27
CA ALA A 217 -7.58 -20.88 17.96
C ALA A 217 -7.63 -20.34 19.39
N MET A 218 -6.49 -20.27 20.09
CA MET A 218 -6.42 -19.73 21.46
C MET A 218 -6.55 -18.20 21.55
N LEU A 219 -6.18 -17.48 20.49
CA LEU A 219 -6.42 -16.04 20.40
C LEU A 219 -7.89 -15.73 20.15
N ASP A 220 -8.54 -16.55 19.31
CA ASP A 220 -9.96 -16.42 19.02
C ASP A 220 -10.84 -16.73 20.25
N THR A 221 -10.37 -17.55 21.19
CA THR A 221 -11.06 -17.85 22.47
C THR A 221 -10.89 -16.77 23.55
N GLY A 222 -10.24 -15.63 23.24
CA GLY A 222 -10.23 -14.46 24.12
C GLY A 222 -8.98 -14.26 24.97
N GLU A 223 -7.85 -14.91 24.64
CA GLU A 223 -6.59 -14.61 25.31
C GLU A 223 -6.14 -13.17 24.97
N LYS A 224 -6.05 -12.31 25.98
CA LYS A 224 -5.83 -10.86 25.82
C LYS A 224 -4.43 -10.48 25.35
N SER A 225 -3.51 -11.43 25.23
CA SER A 225 -2.12 -11.19 24.84
C SER A 225 -1.63 -12.30 23.92
N VAL A 226 -1.18 -11.90 22.74
CA VAL A 226 -0.62 -12.83 21.74
C VAL A 226 0.59 -13.59 22.30
N TRP A 227 1.44 -12.89 23.05
CA TRP A 227 2.57 -13.51 23.75
C TRP A 227 2.14 -14.46 24.87
N ALA A 228 1.00 -14.19 25.54
CA ALA A 228 0.44 -15.10 26.53
C ALA A 228 -0.04 -16.39 25.88
N ALA A 229 -0.83 -16.29 24.81
CA ALA A 229 -1.32 -17.46 24.08
C ALA A 229 -0.15 -18.34 23.61
N VAL A 230 0.83 -17.77 22.91
CA VAL A 230 1.98 -18.52 22.38
C VAL A 230 2.81 -19.17 23.50
N THR A 231 3.09 -18.42 24.57
CA THR A 231 3.93 -18.93 25.67
C THR A 231 3.23 -20.06 26.43
N LEU A 232 1.96 -19.90 26.79
CA LEU A 232 1.21 -20.91 27.54
C LEU A 232 0.97 -22.17 26.69
N SER A 233 0.62 -21.98 25.42
CA SER A 233 0.49 -23.09 24.46
C SER A 233 1.80 -23.88 24.26
N ALA A 234 2.95 -23.20 24.31
CA ALA A 234 4.25 -23.87 24.23
C ALA A 234 4.50 -24.76 25.46
N ILE A 235 4.14 -24.29 26.66
CA ILE A 235 4.21 -25.11 27.88
C ILE A 235 3.25 -26.31 27.79
N GLU A 236 2.03 -26.09 27.31
CA GLU A 236 1.03 -27.14 27.11
C GLU A 236 1.53 -28.22 26.13
N ALA A 237 2.07 -27.81 24.99
CA ALA A 237 2.63 -28.72 23.99
C ALA A 237 3.82 -29.54 24.52
N LEU A 238 4.54 -28.99 25.50
CA LEU A 238 5.65 -29.65 26.19
C LEU A 238 5.19 -30.46 27.42
N GLY A 239 3.88 -30.71 27.55
CA GLY A 239 3.32 -31.57 28.61
C GLY A 239 2.88 -30.83 29.87
N GLY A 240 2.64 -29.52 29.80
CA GLY A 240 2.14 -28.70 30.91
C GLY A 240 3.22 -28.18 31.87
N GLU A 241 4.45 -28.67 31.77
CA GLU A 241 5.61 -28.16 32.50
C GLU A 241 6.91 -28.31 31.69
N ALA A 242 7.64 -27.21 31.50
CA ALA A 242 8.83 -27.17 30.67
C ALA A 242 9.92 -26.23 31.21
N SER A 243 11.18 -26.49 30.84
CA SER A 243 12.29 -25.60 31.09
C SER A 243 12.31 -24.41 30.13
N LEU A 244 12.92 -23.31 30.56
CA LEU A 244 13.02 -22.10 29.74
C LEU A 244 13.69 -22.32 28.38
N PRO A 245 14.77 -23.13 28.24
CA PRO A 245 15.32 -23.48 26.94
C PRO A 245 14.38 -24.28 26.05
N GLU A 246 13.61 -25.24 26.61
CA GLU A 246 12.62 -26.03 25.85
C GLU A 246 11.50 -25.12 25.33
N ILE A 247 11.01 -24.19 26.17
CA ILE A 247 10.00 -23.20 25.76
C ILE A 247 10.54 -22.30 24.65
N TYR A 248 11.80 -21.85 24.74
CA TYR A 248 12.42 -21.09 23.66
C TYR A 248 12.52 -21.91 22.37
N GLY A 249 12.94 -23.18 22.46
CA GLY A 249 13.06 -24.06 21.29
C GLY A 249 11.72 -24.28 20.59
N GLU A 250 10.62 -24.42 21.34
CA GLU A 250 9.28 -24.59 20.77
C GLU A 250 8.76 -23.30 20.10
N ILE A 251 9.08 -22.14 20.67
CA ILE A 251 8.66 -20.83 20.15
C ILE A 251 9.57 -20.36 19.00
N ASP A 252 10.80 -20.86 18.91
CA ASP A 252 11.75 -20.43 17.90
C ASP A 252 11.25 -20.73 16.48
N GLY A 253 11.26 -19.72 15.61
CA GLY A 253 10.67 -19.77 14.27
C GLY A 253 9.14 -19.70 14.24
N ASN A 254 8.46 -19.62 15.38
CA ASN A 254 7.01 -19.46 15.50
C ASN A 254 6.65 -18.21 16.34
N GLN A 255 7.54 -17.22 16.38
CA GLN A 255 7.33 -16.02 17.18
C GLN A 255 6.15 -15.18 16.66
N PRO A 256 5.27 -14.68 17.53
CA PRO A 256 4.14 -13.83 17.13
C PRO A 256 4.53 -12.41 16.68
N THR A 257 5.79 -11.98 16.84
CA THR A 257 6.35 -10.80 16.17
C THR A 257 7.85 -10.99 15.94
N GLU A 258 8.42 -10.39 14.89
CA GLU A 258 9.86 -10.44 14.55
C GLU A 258 10.75 -9.60 15.51
N THR A 259 10.36 -9.44 16.79
CA THR A 259 11.14 -8.63 17.75
C THR A 259 12.41 -9.36 18.21
N PRO A 260 13.58 -8.68 18.24
CA PRO A 260 14.81 -9.29 18.77
C PRO A 260 14.71 -9.61 20.28
N PHE A 261 13.76 -9.00 20.99
CA PHE A 261 13.54 -9.19 22.43
C PHE A 261 12.44 -10.20 22.76
N TRP A 262 12.20 -11.16 21.87
CA TRP A 262 11.11 -12.12 22.05
C TRP A 262 11.30 -13.03 23.26
N ARG A 263 12.55 -13.38 23.59
CA ARG A 263 12.88 -14.18 24.79
C ARG A 263 12.53 -13.42 26.07
N GLU A 264 12.74 -12.11 26.09
CA GLU A 264 12.33 -11.22 27.17
C GLU A 264 10.80 -11.19 27.30
N LYS A 265 10.07 -11.14 26.18
CA LYS A 265 8.58 -11.20 26.17
C LYS A 265 8.06 -12.53 26.71
N VAL A 266 8.70 -13.64 26.35
CA VAL A 266 8.39 -14.98 26.91
C VAL A 266 8.63 -14.98 28.42
N ARG A 267 9.79 -14.49 28.90
CA ARG A 267 10.07 -14.40 30.35
C ARG A 267 9.05 -13.53 31.10
N GLN A 268 8.73 -12.35 30.56
CA GLN A 268 7.72 -11.45 31.14
C GLN A 268 6.35 -12.12 31.22
N THR A 269 6.00 -12.91 30.21
CA THR A 269 4.74 -13.65 30.17
C THR A 269 4.72 -14.77 31.21
N LEU A 270 5.78 -15.58 31.27
CA LEU A 270 5.94 -16.66 32.26
C LEU A 270 5.81 -16.12 33.69
N GLN A 271 6.50 -15.01 33.99
CA GLN A 271 6.44 -14.38 35.31
C GLN A 271 5.04 -13.88 35.70
N ARG A 272 4.19 -13.57 34.73
CA ARG A 272 2.85 -13.02 34.97
C ARG A 272 1.74 -14.08 34.94
N ARG A 273 1.95 -15.19 34.22
CA ARG A 273 0.88 -16.12 33.82
C ARG A 273 1.19 -17.59 34.08
N ALA A 274 2.41 -17.94 34.46
CA ALA A 274 2.84 -19.31 34.75
C ALA A 274 3.41 -19.42 36.18
N VAL A 275 3.57 -20.64 36.66
CA VAL A 275 4.13 -20.93 37.98
C VAL A 275 5.55 -21.49 37.81
N GLN A 276 6.53 -20.87 38.46
CA GLN A 276 7.88 -21.42 38.51
C GLN A 276 7.93 -22.53 39.56
N ARG A 277 8.10 -23.79 39.12
CA ARG A 277 8.19 -24.96 40.02
C ARG A 277 9.59 -25.11 40.60
N THR A 278 10.60 -24.93 39.74
CA THR A 278 12.02 -24.88 40.12
C THR A 278 12.73 -23.82 39.29
N ARG A 279 13.99 -23.50 39.63
CA ARG A 279 14.74 -22.46 38.93
C ARG A 279 14.80 -22.76 37.43
N GLY A 280 14.17 -21.91 36.63
CA GLY A 280 14.15 -22.03 35.17
C GLY A 280 13.13 -23.03 34.61
N ARG A 281 12.27 -23.64 35.44
CA ARG A 281 11.20 -24.57 35.02
C ARG A 281 9.83 -24.00 35.36
N TRP A 282 8.95 -24.00 34.38
CA TRP A 282 7.66 -23.30 34.42
C TRP A 282 6.51 -24.24 34.08
N ALA A 283 5.42 -24.14 34.82
CA ALA A 283 4.20 -24.91 34.65
C ALA A 283 3.00 -23.98 34.42
N LEU A 284 1.96 -24.49 33.76
CA LEU A 284 0.66 -23.81 33.72
C LEU A 284 0.07 -23.70 35.14
N PRO A 285 -0.63 -22.60 35.47
CA PRO A 285 -1.39 -22.50 36.71
C PRO A 285 -2.48 -23.57 36.76
N GLU A 286 -2.73 -24.13 37.94
CA GLU A 286 -3.73 -25.20 38.15
C GLU A 286 -5.16 -24.80 37.74
N THR A 287 -5.45 -23.51 37.58
CA THR A 287 -6.73 -22.96 37.08
C THR A 287 -6.91 -22.99 35.56
N LEU A 288 -5.87 -23.31 34.78
CA LEU A 288 -5.90 -23.39 33.31
C LEU A 288 -5.82 -24.84 32.79
N ALA A 289 -5.79 -25.83 33.66
CA ALA A 289 -5.66 -27.26 33.33
C ALA A 289 -7.01 -28.02 33.24
N ALA A 290 -8.13 -27.30 33.14
CA ALA A 290 -9.50 -27.85 33.08
C ALA A 290 -10.20 -27.48 31.78
#